data_AF-A0A950DZG9-F1
#
_entry.id   AF-A0A950DZG9-F1
#
_cell.length_a   1.000
_cell.length_b   1.000
_cell.length_c   1.000
_cell.angle_alpha   90.00
_cell.angle_beta   90.00
_cell.angle_gamma   90.00
#
_symmetry.space_group_name_H-M   'P 1'
#
loop_
_entity.id
_entity.type
_entity.pdbx_description
1 polymer ?
#
loop_
_entity_poly.entity_id
_entity_poly.type
_entity_poly.pdbx_seq_one_letter_code
_entity_poly.pdbx_strand_id
1 'polypeptide(L)'
;MPQLGSFALLLALALSGYSFLAGALALWRPAAGPDRLLETSRRAGIAVWLTVTVAAVALLVAAFTNDFSVAYIAHHSNIALPAAYKFAALWSGQEGSLLFWAWLLATYGLVLRLRHKTDRRLFAYAGMILAGVQFFFQLLLVFAAPPFAMMSGTPPADGNGLNPLLQYPEMVIHPPMLYLGYVGFAVPFAFALGALIMRYPGEKWIHITRRWTMVTWLFLTCGIFLGMHWAYAVLGWGGYWGWDPVENASVMPWLTGTAFLHSVMMQEKRGMLKVWNMWLIFATFLLSIFGTTLTRGGLVSSVHAFAQSSIGQWFLGFGGWTGDSWKSVPYYVPGFLPIVFAFCLYFFIRNRDHLKSENRLESLVSRESSFLFNNLLLLAACFTIL
;
A
#
# COMPACT_ATOMS: atom_id res chain seq x y z
N MET A 1 -25.31 -6.15 10.74
CA MET A 1 -24.19 -5.56 9.94
C MET A 1 -23.01 -6.50 9.72
N PRO A 2 -22.57 -7.33 10.68
CA PRO A 2 -21.37 -8.16 10.54
C PRO A 2 -21.44 -9.13 9.36
N GLN A 3 -22.57 -9.81 9.17
CA GLN A 3 -22.75 -10.75 8.06
C GLN A 3 -22.67 -10.06 6.69
N LEU A 4 -23.24 -8.87 6.56
CA LEU A 4 -23.17 -8.06 5.33
C LEU A 4 -21.72 -7.65 5.04
N GLY A 5 -21.00 -7.17 6.06
CA GLY A 5 -19.59 -6.79 5.95
C GLY A 5 -18.71 -7.97 5.52
N SER A 6 -18.83 -9.11 6.19
CA SER A 6 -18.10 -10.35 5.85
C SER A 6 -18.39 -10.81 4.42
N PHE A 7 -19.67 -10.84 4.02
CA PHE A 7 -20.05 -11.23 2.67
C PHE A 7 -19.48 -10.27 1.62
N ALA A 8 -19.52 -8.96 1.89
CA ALA A 8 -18.97 -7.96 0.99
C ALA A 8 -17.45 -8.12 0.80
N LEU A 9 -16.70 -8.52 1.84
CA LEU A 9 -15.28 -8.83 1.75
C LEU A 9 -14.99 -10.12 0.97
N LEU A 10 -15.79 -11.17 1.16
CA LEU A 10 -15.69 -12.39 0.35
C LEU A 10 -15.94 -12.12 -1.14
N LEU A 11 -16.95 -11.29 -1.43
CA LEU A 11 -17.24 -10.87 -2.79
C LEU A 11 -16.11 -9.99 -3.37
N ALA A 12 -15.55 -9.08 -2.56
CA ALA A 12 -14.38 -8.28 -2.95
C ALA A 12 -13.16 -9.16 -3.27
N LEU A 13 -12.91 -10.22 -2.49
CA LEU A 13 -11.86 -11.19 -2.74
C LEU A 13 -12.06 -11.90 -4.09
N ALA A 14 -13.25 -12.44 -4.34
CA ALA A 14 -13.57 -13.10 -5.62
C ALA A 14 -13.44 -12.14 -6.82
N LEU A 15 -13.96 -10.92 -6.70
CA LEU A 15 -13.92 -9.91 -7.76
C LEU A 15 -12.50 -9.39 -8.04
N SER A 16 -11.67 -9.19 -7.00
CA SER A 16 -10.28 -8.76 -7.17
C SER A 16 -9.43 -9.87 -7.79
N GLY A 17 -9.62 -11.12 -7.36
CA GLY A 17 -8.98 -12.29 -7.98
C GLY A 17 -9.38 -12.44 -9.44
N TYR A 18 -10.67 -12.31 -9.77
CA TYR A 18 -11.14 -12.30 -11.15
C TYR A 18 -10.55 -11.13 -11.95
N SER A 19 -10.57 -9.90 -11.42
CA SER A 19 -10.02 -8.71 -12.10
C SER A 19 -8.55 -8.91 -12.44
N PHE A 20 -7.76 -9.47 -11.51
CA PHE A 20 -6.35 -9.80 -11.72
C PHE A 20 -6.17 -10.89 -12.80
N LEU A 21 -6.79 -12.05 -12.62
CA LEU A 21 -6.60 -13.22 -13.51
C LEU A 21 -7.14 -12.99 -14.92
N ALA A 22 -8.35 -12.42 -15.05
CA ALA A 22 -8.94 -12.09 -16.35
C ALA A 22 -8.13 -11.01 -17.07
N GLY A 23 -7.63 -10.00 -16.33
CA GLY A 23 -6.75 -8.96 -16.88
C GLY A 23 -5.43 -9.54 -17.38
N ALA A 24 -4.78 -10.40 -16.59
CA ALA A 24 -3.55 -11.07 -16.97
C ALA A 24 -3.74 -11.96 -18.21
N LEU A 25 -4.82 -12.75 -18.25
CA LEU A 25 -5.13 -13.63 -19.37
C LEU A 25 -5.38 -12.83 -20.67
N ALA A 26 -6.14 -11.74 -20.59
CA ALA A 26 -6.43 -10.89 -21.74
C ALA A 26 -5.18 -10.20 -22.29
N LEU A 27 -4.26 -9.78 -21.42
CA LEU A 27 -3.01 -9.13 -21.80
C LEU A 27 -1.96 -10.12 -22.32
N TRP A 28 -2.02 -11.38 -21.90
CA TRP A 28 -1.13 -12.45 -22.37
C TRP A 28 -1.53 -13.04 -23.73
N ARG A 29 -2.82 -13.01 -24.09
CA ARG A 29 -3.34 -13.54 -25.38
C ARG A 29 -3.99 -12.45 -26.24
N PRO A 30 -3.23 -11.65 -27.00
CA PRO A 30 -3.78 -10.57 -27.82
C PRO A 30 -4.71 -11.03 -28.97
N ALA A 31 -4.64 -12.30 -29.38
CA ALA A 31 -5.25 -12.79 -30.62
C ALA A 31 -6.73 -13.21 -30.53
N ALA A 32 -7.35 -13.27 -29.35
CA ALA A 32 -8.75 -13.75 -29.22
C ALA A 32 -9.56 -12.90 -28.23
N GLY A 33 -10.47 -12.06 -28.75
CA GLY A 33 -11.46 -11.30 -27.96
C GLY A 33 -10.94 -10.49 -26.75
N PRO A 34 -9.72 -9.89 -26.78
CA PRO A 34 -9.08 -9.29 -25.60
C PRO A 34 -9.90 -8.13 -25.03
N ASP A 35 -10.61 -7.37 -25.86
CA ASP A 35 -11.33 -6.18 -25.45
C ASP A 35 -12.50 -6.48 -24.51
N ARG A 36 -13.22 -7.59 -24.72
CA ARG A 36 -14.33 -7.99 -23.84
C ARG A 36 -13.83 -8.46 -22.49
N LEU A 37 -12.76 -9.26 -22.46
CA LEU A 37 -12.19 -9.77 -21.21
C LEU A 37 -11.47 -8.68 -20.41
N LEU A 38 -10.82 -7.72 -21.08
CA LEU A 38 -10.30 -6.51 -20.45
C LEU A 38 -11.41 -5.66 -19.85
N GLU A 39 -12.54 -5.52 -20.55
CA GLU A 39 -13.68 -4.76 -20.06
C GLU A 39 -14.34 -5.43 -18.84
N THR A 40 -14.47 -6.76 -18.82
CA THR A 40 -14.98 -7.47 -17.63
C THR A 40 -14.00 -7.39 -16.46
N SER A 41 -12.69 -7.52 -16.70
CA SER A 41 -11.65 -7.29 -15.67
C SER A 41 -11.75 -5.88 -15.08
N ARG A 42 -11.92 -4.86 -15.94
CA ARG A 42 -12.11 -3.46 -15.52
C ARG A 42 -13.36 -3.29 -14.67
N ARG A 43 -14.51 -3.82 -15.10
CA ARG A 43 -15.78 -3.75 -14.37
C ARG A 43 -15.71 -4.49 -13.03
N ALA A 44 -15.09 -5.65 -12.97
CA ALA A 44 -14.88 -6.37 -11.72
C ALA A 44 -14.08 -5.54 -10.72
N GLY A 45 -13.01 -4.86 -11.16
CA GLY A 45 -12.27 -3.97 -10.27
C GLY A 45 -13.03 -2.71 -9.84
N ILE A 46 -14.01 -2.23 -10.62
CA ILE A 46 -14.97 -1.19 -10.16
C ILE A 46 -15.91 -1.78 -9.11
N ALA A 47 -16.41 -3.00 -9.32
CA ALA A 47 -17.26 -3.68 -8.37
C ALA A 47 -16.55 -3.96 -7.03
N VAL A 48 -15.24 -4.23 -7.03
CA VAL A 48 -14.43 -4.32 -5.79
C VAL A 48 -14.53 -3.03 -4.96
N TRP A 49 -14.50 -1.86 -5.58
CA TRP A 49 -14.64 -0.60 -4.83
C TRP A 49 -16.01 -0.50 -4.16
N LEU A 50 -17.09 -0.89 -4.86
CA LEU A 50 -18.43 -0.91 -4.28
C LEU A 50 -18.51 -1.86 -3.09
N THR A 51 -18.02 -3.09 -3.22
CA THR A 51 -18.14 -4.09 -2.16
C THR A 51 -17.26 -3.76 -0.96
N VAL A 52 -16.04 -3.27 -1.16
CA VAL A 52 -15.19 -2.81 -0.04
C VAL A 52 -15.78 -1.56 0.63
N THR A 53 -16.43 -0.68 -0.12
CA THR A 53 -17.17 0.46 0.46
C THR A 53 -18.33 0.00 1.33
N VAL A 54 -19.10 -1.01 0.90
CA VAL A 54 -20.15 -1.62 1.72
C VAL A 54 -19.57 -2.19 3.01
N ALA A 55 -18.43 -2.87 2.95
CA ALA A 55 -17.74 -3.36 4.15
C ALA A 55 -17.31 -2.20 5.07
N ALA A 56 -16.64 -1.16 4.55
CA ALA A 56 -16.22 -0.01 5.35
C ALA A 56 -17.41 0.68 6.04
N VAL A 57 -18.52 0.88 5.32
CA VAL A 57 -19.76 1.44 5.88
C VAL A 57 -20.38 0.50 6.92
N ALA A 58 -20.38 -0.81 6.69
CA ALA A 58 -20.90 -1.78 7.66
C ALA A 58 -20.11 -1.74 8.98
N LEU A 59 -18.78 -1.57 8.92
CA LEU A 59 -17.94 -1.44 10.11
C LEU A 59 -18.22 -0.13 10.86
N LEU A 60 -18.37 0.99 10.12
CA LEU A 60 -18.76 2.26 10.71
C LEU A 60 -20.12 2.18 11.39
N VAL A 61 -21.13 1.61 10.73
CA VAL A 61 -22.45 1.45 11.36
C VAL A 61 -22.32 0.61 12.63
N ALA A 62 -21.59 -0.50 12.61
CA ALA A 62 -21.34 -1.31 13.81
C ALA A 62 -20.69 -0.48 14.94
N ALA A 63 -19.72 0.39 14.62
CA ALA A 63 -19.09 1.29 15.59
C ALA A 63 -20.08 2.32 16.17
N PHE A 64 -20.91 2.94 15.33
CA PHE A 64 -21.86 3.97 15.75
C PHE A 64 -23.10 3.40 16.47
N THR A 65 -23.50 2.17 16.18
CA THR A 65 -24.59 1.46 16.88
C THR A 65 -24.10 0.66 18.07
N ASN A 66 -22.81 0.74 18.42
CA ASN A 66 -22.20 -0.01 19.53
C ASN A 66 -22.45 -1.53 19.42
N ASP A 67 -22.29 -2.10 18.22
CA ASP A 67 -22.46 -3.54 17.99
C ASP A 67 -21.25 -4.32 18.53
N PHE A 68 -21.23 -4.53 19.84
CA PHE A 68 -20.16 -5.26 20.56
C PHE A 68 -20.17 -6.77 20.31
N SER A 69 -21.09 -7.28 19.48
CA SER A 69 -20.99 -8.65 18.96
C SER A 69 -19.81 -8.81 18.00
N VAL A 70 -19.34 -7.71 17.39
CA VAL A 70 -18.11 -7.67 16.60
C VAL A 70 -16.91 -7.48 17.51
N ALA A 71 -15.99 -8.44 17.53
CA ALA A 71 -14.80 -8.42 18.39
C ALA A 71 -14.01 -7.12 18.22
N TYR A 72 -13.78 -6.69 16.98
CA TYR A 72 -13.07 -5.46 16.66
C TYR A 72 -13.73 -4.22 17.29
N ILE A 73 -15.06 -4.10 17.21
CA ILE A 73 -15.78 -2.95 17.76
C ILE A 73 -15.71 -2.92 19.29
N ALA A 74 -15.86 -4.08 19.93
CA ALA A 74 -15.76 -4.16 21.37
C ALA A 74 -14.34 -3.90 21.90
N HIS A 75 -13.29 -4.22 21.12
CA HIS A 75 -11.92 -3.94 21.53
C HIS A 75 -11.48 -2.49 21.29
N HIS A 76 -12.13 -1.76 20.39
CA HIS A 76 -11.67 -0.43 19.93
C HIS A 76 -12.69 0.71 20.05
N SER A 77 -13.89 0.44 20.55
CA SER A 77 -14.95 1.43 20.75
C SER A 77 -15.67 1.20 22.08
N ASN A 78 -16.42 2.20 22.55
CA ASN A 78 -17.32 2.10 23.69
C ASN A 78 -18.49 3.08 23.53
N ILE A 79 -19.50 2.99 24.39
CA ILE A 79 -20.72 3.80 24.28
C ILE A 79 -20.38 5.30 24.36
N ALA A 80 -19.53 5.68 25.33
CA ALA A 80 -19.17 7.06 25.63
C ALA A 80 -18.17 7.69 24.64
N LEU A 81 -17.60 6.91 23.71
CA LEU A 81 -16.55 7.37 22.82
C LEU A 81 -17.09 8.49 21.89
N PRO A 82 -16.42 9.65 21.82
CA PRO A 82 -16.87 10.73 20.93
C PRO A 82 -16.96 10.27 19.46
N ALA A 83 -17.91 10.84 18.73
CA ALA A 83 -18.23 10.43 17.36
C ALA A 83 -17.02 10.45 16.40
N ALA A 84 -16.11 11.42 16.56
CA ALA A 84 -14.90 11.52 15.74
C ALA A 84 -13.98 10.29 15.92
N TYR A 85 -13.86 9.76 17.15
CA TYR A 85 -13.07 8.57 17.43
C TYR A 85 -13.82 7.28 17.06
N LYS A 86 -15.16 7.27 17.10
CA LYS A 86 -15.96 6.17 16.51
C LYS A 86 -15.78 6.09 15.00
N PHE A 87 -15.68 7.22 14.31
CA PHE A 87 -15.31 7.24 12.89
C PHE A 87 -13.88 6.73 12.66
N ALA A 88 -12.96 7.09 13.56
CA ALA A 88 -11.59 6.60 13.53
C ALA A 88 -11.46 5.08 13.79
N ALA A 89 -12.54 4.37 14.14
CA ALA A 89 -12.57 2.90 14.15
C ALA A 89 -12.18 2.28 12.79
N LEU A 90 -12.29 3.02 11.68
CA LEU A 90 -11.76 2.55 10.41
C LEU A 90 -10.24 2.41 10.39
N TRP A 91 -9.49 3.00 11.32
CA TRP A 91 -8.02 2.92 11.32
C TRP A 91 -7.38 2.85 12.71
N SER A 92 -8.18 2.75 13.77
CA SER A 92 -7.71 2.70 15.15
C SER A 92 -7.10 1.38 15.61
N GLY A 93 -7.28 0.33 14.80
CA GLY A 93 -6.80 -1.02 15.09
C GLY A 93 -6.35 -1.71 13.80
N GLN A 94 -5.87 -2.93 13.95
CA GLN A 94 -5.22 -3.66 12.87
C GLN A 94 -6.19 -4.02 11.73
N GLU A 95 -7.33 -4.62 12.05
CA GLU A 95 -8.33 -5.10 11.10
C GLU A 95 -9.01 -3.92 10.38
N GLY A 96 -9.45 -2.92 11.15
CA GLY A 96 -10.03 -1.69 10.61
C GLY A 96 -9.05 -0.99 9.68
N SER A 97 -7.82 -0.75 10.12
CA SER A 97 -6.83 -0.04 9.29
C SER A 97 -6.46 -0.78 8.00
N LEU A 98 -6.46 -2.11 7.99
CA LEU A 98 -6.30 -2.91 6.77
C LEU A 98 -7.52 -2.78 5.85
N LEU A 99 -8.73 -2.67 6.41
CA LEU A 99 -9.94 -2.41 5.63
C LEU A 99 -9.88 -1.02 4.99
N PHE A 100 -9.44 -0.02 5.75
CA PHE A 100 -9.23 1.34 5.24
C PHE A 100 -8.14 1.38 4.16
N TRP A 101 -7.02 0.66 4.35
CA TRP A 101 -5.98 0.50 3.34
C TRP A 101 -6.55 -0.08 2.04
N ALA A 102 -7.31 -1.18 2.14
CA ALA A 102 -7.92 -1.85 0.98
C ALA A 102 -9.00 -0.98 0.30
N TRP A 103 -9.70 -0.15 1.07
CA TRP A 103 -10.69 0.79 0.56
C TRP A 103 -10.04 1.95 -0.21
N LEU A 104 -8.94 2.51 0.32
CA LEU A 104 -8.15 3.53 -0.38
C LEU A 104 -7.55 2.96 -1.67
N LEU A 105 -7.01 1.73 -1.65
CA LEU A 105 -6.46 1.11 -2.85
C LEU A 105 -7.55 0.88 -3.90
N ALA A 106 -8.73 0.42 -3.50
CA ALA A 106 -9.88 0.28 -4.39
C ALA A 106 -10.32 1.64 -4.95
N THR A 107 -10.23 2.72 -4.15
CA THR A 107 -10.57 4.09 -4.57
C THR A 107 -9.60 4.61 -5.62
N TYR A 108 -8.29 4.44 -5.41
CA TYR A 108 -7.28 4.72 -6.44
C TYR A 108 -7.51 3.87 -7.70
N GLY A 109 -7.84 2.59 -7.51
CA GLY A 109 -8.20 1.65 -8.57
C GLY A 109 -9.45 2.06 -9.36
N LEU A 110 -10.45 2.65 -8.71
CA LEU A 110 -11.66 3.21 -9.34
C LEU A 110 -11.27 4.39 -10.22
N VAL A 111 -10.54 5.38 -9.68
CA VAL A 111 -10.12 6.57 -10.42
C VAL A 111 -9.33 6.18 -11.67
N LEU A 112 -8.39 5.23 -11.54
CA LEU A 112 -7.65 4.69 -12.68
C LEU A 112 -8.59 4.09 -13.73
N ARG A 113 -9.52 3.21 -13.33
CA ARG A 113 -10.44 2.49 -14.23
C ARG A 113 -11.46 3.41 -14.91
N LEU A 114 -11.82 4.53 -14.30
CA LEU A 114 -12.66 5.56 -14.94
C LEU A 114 -11.89 6.33 -16.02
N ARG A 115 -10.57 6.48 -15.86
CA ARG A 115 -9.69 7.21 -16.79
C ARG A 115 -9.07 6.34 -17.89
N HIS A 116 -9.47 5.07 -18.00
CA HIS A 116 -8.92 4.08 -18.95
C HIS A 116 -8.91 4.54 -20.42
N LYS A 117 -9.82 5.44 -20.84
CA LYS A 117 -9.86 5.97 -22.21
C LYS A 117 -8.63 6.80 -22.61
N THR A 118 -7.85 7.28 -21.63
CA THR A 118 -6.62 8.06 -21.87
C THR A 118 -5.54 7.25 -22.60
N ASP A 119 -5.45 5.95 -22.26
CA ASP A 119 -4.61 4.95 -22.90
C ASP A 119 -5.09 3.56 -22.46
N ARG A 120 -5.91 2.90 -23.28
CA ARG A 120 -6.61 1.66 -22.88
C ARG A 120 -5.65 0.57 -22.44
N ARG A 121 -4.53 0.41 -23.14
CA ARG A 121 -3.59 -0.69 -22.91
C ARG A 121 -2.73 -0.42 -21.68
N LEU A 122 -2.17 0.78 -21.55
CA LEU A 122 -1.39 1.15 -20.37
C LEU A 122 -2.22 1.05 -19.09
N PHE A 123 -3.46 1.55 -19.12
CA PHE A 123 -4.37 1.48 -17.99
C PHE A 123 -4.85 0.05 -17.69
N ALA A 124 -4.94 -0.82 -18.69
CA ALA A 124 -5.23 -2.24 -18.47
C ALA A 124 -4.09 -2.93 -17.70
N TYR A 125 -2.83 -2.71 -18.08
CA TYR A 125 -1.67 -3.26 -17.33
C TYR A 125 -1.62 -2.70 -15.90
N ALA A 126 -1.75 -1.38 -15.73
CA ALA A 126 -1.76 -0.77 -14.40
C ALA A 126 -2.96 -1.26 -13.55
N GLY A 127 -4.14 -1.38 -14.15
CA GLY A 127 -5.34 -1.90 -13.49
C GLY A 127 -5.19 -3.36 -13.05
N MET A 128 -4.57 -4.21 -13.87
CA MET A 128 -4.23 -5.59 -13.54
C MET A 128 -3.25 -5.65 -12.36
N ILE A 129 -2.17 -4.87 -12.37
CA ILE A 129 -1.19 -4.86 -11.27
C ILE A 129 -1.85 -4.40 -9.96
N LEU A 130 -2.63 -3.31 -10.00
CA LEU A 130 -3.40 -2.86 -8.83
C LEU A 130 -4.39 -3.92 -8.35
N ALA A 131 -5.01 -4.69 -9.25
CA ALA A 131 -5.89 -5.79 -8.86
C ALA A 131 -5.14 -6.91 -8.12
N GLY A 132 -3.89 -7.20 -8.49
CA GLY A 132 -3.03 -8.15 -7.77
C GLY A 132 -2.70 -7.67 -6.36
N VAL A 133 -2.36 -6.39 -6.19
CA VAL A 133 -2.15 -5.79 -4.86
C VAL A 133 -3.47 -5.82 -4.06
N GLN A 134 -4.59 -5.44 -4.67
CA GLN A 134 -5.90 -5.46 -4.02
C GLN A 134 -6.28 -6.87 -3.56
N PHE A 135 -6.05 -7.88 -4.41
CA PHE A 135 -6.31 -9.29 -4.08
C PHE A 135 -5.54 -9.74 -2.85
N PHE A 136 -4.26 -9.37 -2.73
CA PHE A 136 -3.47 -9.67 -1.53
C PHE A 136 -4.07 -9.05 -0.25
N PHE A 137 -4.47 -7.78 -0.27
CA PHE A 137 -5.09 -7.15 0.90
C PHE A 137 -6.48 -7.72 1.21
N GLN A 138 -7.23 -8.20 0.20
CA GLN A 138 -8.45 -8.95 0.46
C GLN A 138 -8.18 -10.31 1.11
N LEU A 139 -7.09 -11.00 0.75
CA LEU A 139 -6.68 -12.23 1.45
C LEU A 139 -6.38 -11.95 2.93
N LEU A 140 -5.69 -10.86 3.23
CA LEU A 140 -5.45 -10.44 4.62
C LEU A 140 -6.76 -10.21 5.37
N LEU A 141 -7.70 -9.47 4.78
CA LEU A 141 -8.98 -9.15 5.43
C LEU A 141 -9.89 -10.37 5.62
N VAL A 142 -9.80 -11.37 4.75
CA VAL A 142 -10.65 -12.58 4.87
C VAL A 142 -10.03 -13.61 5.80
N PHE A 143 -8.69 -13.79 5.76
CA PHE A 143 -8.04 -14.93 6.42
C PHE A 143 -7.14 -14.57 7.59
N ALA A 144 -6.58 -13.36 7.64
CA ALA A 144 -5.58 -12.97 8.64
C ALA A 144 -6.12 -11.99 9.68
N ALA A 145 -6.92 -11.01 9.24
CA ALA A 145 -7.39 -9.89 10.06
C ALA A 145 -8.86 -9.54 9.76
N PRO A 146 -9.80 -10.47 10.01
CA PRO A 146 -11.22 -10.25 9.71
C PRO A 146 -11.87 -9.16 10.59
N PRO A 147 -12.25 -7.99 10.04
CA PRO A 147 -12.82 -6.89 10.83
C PRO A 147 -14.22 -7.17 11.39
N PHE A 148 -14.88 -8.22 10.88
CA PHE A 148 -16.21 -8.66 11.30
C PHE A 148 -16.19 -9.98 12.06
N ALA A 149 -15.04 -10.37 12.61
CA ALA A 149 -14.95 -11.51 13.50
C ALA A 149 -15.92 -11.32 14.67
N MET A 150 -16.71 -12.36 14.94
CA MET A 150 -17.64 -12.36 16.08
C MET A 150 -16.86 -12.52 17.38
N MET A 151 -17.32 -11.83 18.43
CA MET A 151 -16.82 -12.00 19.78
C MET A 151 -16.92 -13.48 20.21
N SER A 152 -15.88 -14.00 20.87
CA SER A 152 -15.98 -15.27 21.57
C SER A 152 -16.75 -15.09 22.89
N GLY A 153 -17.79 -15.90 23.09
CA GLY A 153 -18.62 -15.83 24.30
C GLY A 153 -19.72 -14.76 24.22
N THR A 154 -20.17 -14.29 25.39
CA THR A 154 -21.27 -13.32 25.47
C THR A 154 -20.73 -11.92 25.19
N PRO A 155 -21.30 -11.16 24.23
CA PRO A 155 -20.90 -9.77 23.98
C PRO A 155 -20.99 -8.92 25.25
N PRO A 156 -19.99 -8.06 25.53
CA PRO A 156 -20.03 -7.21 26.72
C PRO A 156 -21.09 -6.10 26.57
N ALA A 157 -21.56 -5.59 27.71
CA ALA A 157 -22.54 -4.49 27.72
C ALA A 157 -21.94 -3.15 27.26
N ASP A 158 -20.63 -2.97 27.43
CA ASP A 158 -19.85 -1.86 26.89
C ASP A 158 -18.50 -2.37 26.37
N GLY A 159 -17.92 -1.67 25.41
CA GLY A 159 -16.62 -2.00 24.85
C GLY A 159 -15.46 -1.42 25.65
N ASN A 160 -14.24 -1.88 25.35
CA ASN A 160 -13.01 -1.44 26.01
C ASN A 160 -12.66 0.03 25.70
N GLY A 161 -13.23 0.58 24.61
CA GLY A 161 -12.89 1.91 24.14
C GLY A 161 -11.58 1.96 23.36
N LEU A 162 -11.29 3.14 22.83
CA LEU A 162 -9.99 3.42 22.22
C LEU A 162 -8.94 3.62 23.31
N ASN A 163 -7.71 3.14 23.09
CA ASN A 163 -6.58 3.43 23.98
C ASN A 163 -6.54 4.94 24.32
N PRO A 164 -6.51 5.34 25.60
CA PRO A 164 -6.51 6.75 25.99
C PRO A 164 -5.44 7.61 25.31
N LEU A 165 -4.25 7.05 25.02
CA LEU A 165 -3.18 7.76 24.30
C LEU A 165 -3.57 8.09 22.85
N LEU A 166 -4.51 7.34 22.27
CA LEU A 166 -5.02 7.57 20.93
C LEU A 166 -6.16 8.59 20.89
N GLN A 167 -6.67 9.06 22.03
CA GLN A 167 -7.76 10.03 22.08
C GLN A 167 -7.24 11.48 21.99
N TYR A 168 -6.53 11.78 20.91
CA TYR A 168 -6.01 13.10 20.57
C TYR A 168 -6.52 13.52 19.17
N PRO A 169 -6.77 14.81 18.88
CA PRO A 169 -7.32 15.24 17.58
C PRO A 169 -6.59 14.69 16.35
N GLU A 170 -5.25 14.57 16.39
CA GLU A 170 -4.48 14.00 15.27
C GLU A 170 -4.82 12.54 14.97
N MET A 171 -5.31 11.74 15.91
CA MET A 171 -5.76 10.38 15.62
C MET A 171 -6.83 10.33 14.51
N VAL A 172 -7.64 11.38 14.40
CA VAL A 172 -8.71 11.47 13.39
C VAL A 172 -8.17 11.89 12.02
N ILE A 173 -7.05 12.63 11.96
CA ILE A 173 -6.56 13.25 10.72
C ILE A 173 -5.22 12.70 10.23
N HIS A 174 -4.29 12.36 11.12
CA HIS A 174 -2.96 11.88 10.79
C HIS A 174 -3.00 10.54 10.01
N PRO A 175 -3.65 9.46 10.52
CA PRO A 175 -3.65 8.20 9.81
C PRO A 175 -4.29 8.31 8.41
N PRO A 176 -5.44 8.98 8.20
CA PRO A 176 -5.95 9.18 6.84
C PRO A 176 -4.94 9.82 5.87
N MET A 177 -4.21 10.86 6.30
CA MET A 177 -3.17 11.50 5.48
C MET A 177 -2.02 10.54 5.18
N LEU A 178 -1.54 9.81 6.19
CA LEU A 178 -0.45 8.84 6.04
C LEU A 178 -0.81 7.72 5.06
N TYR A 179 -2.04 7.17 5.14
CA TYR A 179 -2.48 6.08 4.27
C TYR A 179 -2.76 6.55 2.85
N LEU A 180 -3.29 7.77 2.65
CA LEU A 180 -3.39 8.38 1.31
C LEU A 180 -2.00 8.47 0.65
N GLY A 181 -0.95 8.69 1.43
CA GLY A 181 0.44 8.57 0.97
C GLY A 181 0.87 7.12 0.71
N TYR A 182 0.84 6.25 1.71
CA TYR A 182 1.34 4.87 1.58
C TYR A 182 0.65 4.08 0.47
N VAL A 183 -0.68 4.08 0.48
CA VAL A 183 -1.49 3.33 -0.47
C VAL A 183 -1.38 3.96 -1.87
N GLY A 184 -1.30 5.29 -1.93
CA GLY A 184 -1.24 6.03 -3.19
C GLY A 184 -0.02 5.69 -4.04
N PHE A 185 1.10 5.23 -3.45
CA PHE A 185 2.29 4.83 -4.20
C PHE A 185 2.10 3.53 -5.01
N ALA A 186 1.03 2.77 -4.76
CA ALA A 186 0.65 1.64 -5.59
C ALA A 186 0.32 2.06 -7.04
N VAL A 187 -0.20 3.28 -7.24
CA VAL A 187 -0.58 3.79 -8.57
C VAL A 187 0.65 4.06 -9.47
N PRO A 188 1.63 4.90 -9.09
CA PRO A 188 2.84 5.10 -9.89
C PRO A 188 3.60 3.79 -10.10
N PHE A 189 3.63 2.90 -9.10
CA PHE A 189 4.18 1.55 -9.22
C PHE A 189 3.50 0.74 -10.32
N ALA A 190 2.16 0.68 -10.32
CA ALA A 190 1.40 -0.07 -11.30
C ALA A 190 1.59 0.47 -12.73
N PHE A 191 1.68 1.80 -12.91
CA PHE A 191 1.98 2.39 -14.21
C PHE A 191 3.41 2.10 -14.67
N ALA A 192 4.40 2.20 -13.78
CA ALA A 192 5.80 1.95 -14.12
C ALA A 192 6.04 0.48 -14.50
N LEU A 193 5.59 -0.45 -13.65
CA LEU A 193 5.71 -1.88 -13.91
C LEU A 193 4.87 -2.28 -15.13
N GLY A 194 3.66 -1.72 -15.29
CA GLY A 194 2.82 -1.97 -16.47
C GLY A 194 3.49 -1.50 -17.77
N ALA A 195 4.04 -0.29 -17.77
CA ALA A 195 4.79 0.25 -18.90
C ALA A 195 6.03 -0.60 -19.24
N LEU A 196 6.72 -1.12 -18.24
CA LEU A 196 7.87 -2.01 -18.40
C LEU A 196 7.46 -3.37 -19.00
N ILE A 197 6.43 -4.02 -18.46
CA ILE A 197 5.93 -5.32 -18.95
C ILE A 197 5.55 -5.22 -20.43
N MET A 198 4.81 -4.17 -20.79
CA MET A 198 4.30 -3.99 -22.15
C MET A 198 5.30 -3.36 -23.12
N ARG A 199 6.50 -3.00 -22.64
CA ARG A 199 7.52 -2.23 -23.39
C ARG A 199 6.91 -0.98 -24.05
N TYR A 200 6.27 -0.15 -23.22
CA TYR A 200 5.48 0.98 -23.68
C TYR A 200 6.31 1.96 -24.55
N PRO A 201 5.88 2.32 -25.77
CA PRO A 201 6.72 3.01 -26.76
C PRO A 201 6.90 4.51 -26.53
N GLY A 202 6.30 5.11 -25.51
CA GLY A 202 6.36 6.56 -25.28
C GLY A 202 6.54 6.98 -23.83
N GLU A 203 6.37 8.27 -23.56
CA GLU A 203 6.67 8.88 -22.25
C GLU A 203 5.43 9.21 -21.42
N LYS A 204 4.23 8.95 -21.95
CA LYS A 204 2.96 9.26 -21.28
C LYS A 204 2.87 8.69 -19.85
N TRP A 205 3.39 7.47 -19.63
CA TRP A 205 3.40 6.86 -18.30
C TRP A 205 4.22 7.66 -17.28
N ILE A 206 5.28 8.34 -17.71
CA ILE A 206 6.15 9.16 -16.85
C ILE A 206 5.36 10.35 -16.32
N HIS A 207 4.65 11.07 -17.20
CA HIS A 207 3.82 12.21 -16.79
C HIS A 207 2.69 11.81 -15.85
N ILE A 208 2.06 10.65 -16.11
CA ILE A 208 1.01 10.10 -15.23
C ILE A 208 1.62 9.78 -13.86
N THR A 209 2.69 8.98 -13.83
CA THR A 209 3.38 8.59 -12.60
C THR A 209 3.84 9.82 -11.81
N ARG A 210 4.46 10.82 -12.43
CA ARG A 210 4.90 12.05 -11.77
C ARG A 210 3.74 12.77 -11.05
N ARG A 211 2.59 12.94 -11.72
CA ARG A 211 1.41 13.60 -11.12
C ARG A 211 0.86 12.82 -9.93
N TRP A 212 0.74 11.50 -10.07
CA TRP A 212 0.31 10.65 -8.96
C TRP A 212 1.29 10.69 -7.80
N THR A 213 2.60 10.58 -8.07
CA THR A 213 3.63 10.68 -7.04
C THR A 213 3.57 12.03 -6.32
N MET A 214 3.35 13.16 -6.99
CA MET A 214 3.21 14.47 -6.30
C MET A 214 2.03 14.49 -5.32
N VAL A 215 0.87 13.97 -5.71
CA VAL A 215 -0.32 13.91 -4.84
C VAL A 215 -0.05 12.99 -3.64
N THR A 216 0.47 11.81 -3.90
CA THR A 216 0.80 10.83 -2.86
C THR A 216 1.87 11.34 -1.90
N TRP A 217 2.92 11.97 -2.43
CA TRP A 217 4.00 12.57 -1.67
C TRP A 217 3.50 13.72 -0.79
N LEU A 218 2.56 14.54 -1.27
CA LEU A 218 1.94 15.61 -0.48
C LEU A 218 1.22 15.04 0.74
N PHE A 219 0.36 14.04 0.54
CA PHE A 219 -0.37 13.41 1.64
C PHE A 219 0.56 12.72 2.63
N LEU A 220 1.59 12.01 2.14
CA LEU A 220 2.59 11.41 3.00
C LEU A 220 3.34 12.48 3.81
N THR A 221 3.70 13.60 3.19
CA THR A 221 4.35 14.73 3.87
C THR A 221 3.46 15.26 4.99
N CYS A 222 2.19 15.56 4.71
CA CYS A 222 1.24 16.00 5.73
C CYS A 222 1.07 14.96 6.84
N GLY A 223 0.99 13.67 6.50
CA GLY A 223 0.95 12.57 7.45
C GLY A 223 2.15 12.58 8.39
N ILE A 224 3.37 12.61 7.85
CA ILE A 224 4.61 12.65 8.64
C ILE A 224 4.62 13.85 9.58
N PHE A 225 4.29 15.06 9.10
CA PHE A 225 4.24 16.26 9.95
C PHE A 225 3.22 16.16 11.09
N LEU A 226 2.02 15.67 10.81
CA LEU A 226 1.01 15.48 11.84
C LEU A 226 1.42 14.40 12.86
N GLY A 227 2.07 13.33 12.39
CA GLY A 227 2.56 12.25 13.26
C GLY A 227 3.65 12.73 14.21
N MET A 228 4.66 13.43 13.66
CA MET A 228 5.73 14.03 14.46
C MET A 228 5.19 14.99 15.53
N HIS A 229 4.21 15.83 15.18
CA HIS A 229 3.59 16.74 16.16
C HIS A 229 2.85 15.97 17.25
N TRP A 230 2.06 14.96 16.86
CA TRP A 230 1.28 14.16 17.78
C TRP A 230 2.16 13.37 18.76
N ALA A 231 3.19 12.70 18.26
CA ALA A 231 4.15 11.97 19.07
C ALA A 231 4.88 12.91 20.04
N TYR A 232 5.28 14.10 19.59
CA TYR A 232 5.85 15.11 20.48
C TYR A 232 4.88 15.50 21.60
N ALA A 233 3.60 15.73 21.28
CA ALA A 233 2.60 16.17 22.25
C ALA A 233 2.24 15.10 23.28
N VAL A 234 2.13 13.83 22.88
CA VAL A 234 1.64 12.74 23.75
C VAL A 234 2.77 12.00 24.45
N LEU A 235 3.92 11.84 23.79
CA LEU A 235 5.01 11.01 24.29
C LEU A 235 6.23 11.82 24.75
N GLY A 236 6.25 13.13 24.51
CA GLY A 236 7.24 14.05 25.08
C GLY A 236 8.69 13.76 24.69
N TRP A 237 8.91 13.36 23.43
CA TRP A 237 10.09 12.75 22.78
C TRP A 237 11.47 13.40 22.92
N GLY A 238 11.72 14.15 24.00
CA GLY A 238 12.97 14.87 24.25
C GLY A 238 13.25 16.00 23.26
N GLY A 239 12.31 16.29 22.35
CA GLY A 239 12.43 17.28 21.29
C GLY A 239 11.64 16.88 20.04
N TYR A 240 11.70 17.70 18.99
CA TYR A 240 11.00 17.51 17.71
C TYR A 240 11.47 16.28 16.90
N TRP A 241 12.49 15.55 17.36
CA TRP A 241 13.19 14.48 16.64
C TRP A 241 13.49 13.25 17.52
N GLY A 242 12.63 12.89 18.47
CA GLY A 242 12.69 11.51 18.99
C GLY A 242 12.47 10.54 17.81
N TRP A 243 12.99 9.32 17.90
CA TRP A 243 12.98 8.37 16.78
C TRP A 243 12.16 7.11 17.09
N ASP A 244 11.12 6.85 16.29
CA ASP A 244 10.25 5.67 16.39
C ASP A 244 10.49 4.83 15.16
N PRO A 245 10.84 3.54 15.29
CA PRO A 245 11.07 2.70 14.12
C PRO A 245 9.86 2.65 13.16
N VAL A 246 8.63 2.75 13.70
CA VAL A 246 7.41 2.77 12.89
C VAL A 246 7.18 4.12 12.21
N GLU A 247 7.41 5.25 12.88
CA GLU A 247 7.35 6.56 12.21
C GLU A 247 8.45 6.72 11.15
N ASN A 248 9.68 6.28 11.44
CA ASN A 248 10.80 6.28 10.48
C ASN A 248 10.48 5.47 9.23
N ALA A 249 9.66 4.45 9.39
CA ALA A 249 9.23 3.65 8.26
C ALA A 249 8.46 4.44 7.20
N SER A 250 7.81 5.54 7.58
CA SER A 250 7.11 6.44 6.66
C SER A 250 8.03 7.39 5.92
N VAL A 251 9.20 7.67 6.48
CA VAL A 251 10.20 8.54 5.86
C VAL A 251 10.94 7.80 4.74
N MET A 252 11.09 6.48 4.80
CA MET A 252 11.73 5.68 3.72
C MET A 252 11.07 5.84 2.33
N PRO A 253 9.75 5.58 2.15
CA PRO A 253 9.09 5.83 0.87
C PRO A 253 9.01 7.32 0.53
N TRP A 254 9.00 8.21 1.54
CA TRP A 254 9.06 9.65 1.30
C TRP A 254 10.39 10.07 0.65
N LEU A 255 11.54 9.58 1.15
CA LEU A 255 12.87 9.88 0.62
C LEU A 255 13.05 9.34 -0.80
N THR A 256 12.68 8.08 -1.03
CA THR A 256 12.77 7.46 -2.38
C THR A 256 11.80 8.08 -3.38
N GLY A 257 10.59 8.45 -2.94
CA GLY A 257 9.64 9.21 -3.74
C GLY A 257 10.13 10.63 -4.06
N THR A 258 10.79 11.29 -3.11
CA THR A 258 11.43 12.59 -3.30
C THR A 258 12.56 12.51 -4.33
N ALA A 259 13.43 11.49 -4.21
CA ALA A 259 14.48 11.24 -5.18
C ALA A 259 13.90 11.11 -6.60
N PHE A 260 12.83 10.32 -6.74
CA PHE A 260 12.12 10.15 -8.01
C PHE A 260 11.55 11.47 -8.55
N LEU A 261 10.90 12.29 -7.72
CA LEU A 261 10.34 13.58 -8.17
C LEU A 261 11.42 14.54 -8.70
N HIS A 262 12.65 14.46 -8.20
CA HIS A 262 13.77 15.25 -8.70
C HIS A 262 14.34 14.67 -10.01
N SER A 263 14.57 13.36 -10.06
CA SER A 263 15.21 12.71 -11.21
C SER A 263 14.27 12.49 -12.39
N VAL A 264 12.95 12.44 -12.18
CA VAL A 264 11.96 12.32 -13.25
C VAL A 264 11.95 13.55 -14.16
N MET A 265 12.25 14.74 -13.62
CA MET A 265 12.39 15.96 -14.43
C MET A 265 13.52 15.84 -15.46
N MET A 266 14.60 15.14 -15.12
CA MET A 266 15.70 14.88 -16.04
C MET A 266 15.30 13.91 -17.14
N GLN A 267 14.49 12.90 -16.79
CA GLN A 267 13.95 11.97 -17.77
C GLN A 267 13.01 12.68 -18.76
N GLU A 268 12.07 13.49 -18.28
CA GLU A 268 11.13 14.23 -19.13
C GLU A 268 11.82 15.28 -20.04
N LYS A 269 12.90 15.92 -19.56
CA LYS A 269 13.56 17.00 -20.32
C LYS A 269 14.71 16.52 -21.19
N ARG A 270 15.37 15.42 -20.84
CA ARG A 270 16.63 14.99 -21.48
C ARG A 270 16.69 13.51 -21.82
N GLY A 271 15.64 12.73 -21.56
CA GLY A 271 15.63 11.29 -21.87
C GLY A 271 16.66 10.48 -21.08
N MET A 272 17.09 10.96 -19.91
CA MET A 272 18.12 10.34 -19.05
C MET A 272 17.51 9.61 -17.85
N LEU A 273 18.33 8.82 -17.13
CA LEU A 273 17.97 8.20 -15.84
C LEU A 273 16.74 7.26 -15.88
N LYS A 274 16.36 6.73 -17.05
CA LYS A 274 15.16 5.87 -17.22
C LYS A 274 15.21 4.63 -16.30
N VAL A 275 16.36 3.96 -16.23
CA VAL A 275 16.59 2.81 -15.33
C VAL A 275 16.52 3.21 -13.86
N TRP A 276 17.15 4.34 -13.51
CA TRP A 276 17.20 4.86 -12.15
C TRP A 276 15.79 5.18 -11.62
N ASN A 277 15.00 5.90 -12.42
CA ASN A 277 13.64 6.28 -12.07
C ASN A 277 12.70 5.07 -11.97
N MET A 278 12.90 4.05 -12.79
CA MET A 278 12.15 2.79 -12.67
C MET A 278 12.37 2.15 -11.29
N TRP A 279 13.63 2.03 -10.87
CA TRP A 279 13.97 1.46 -9.57
C TRP A 279 13.54 2.32 -8.39
N LEU A 280 13.60 3.65 -8.50
CA LEU A 280 13.08 4.52 -7.45
C LEU A 280 11.57 4.33 -7.23
N ILE A 281 10.78 4.20 -8.29
CA ILE A 281 9.34 3.92 -8.16
C ILE A 281 9.11 2.54 -7.53
N PHE A 282 9.84 1.51 -7.97
CA PHE A 282 9.74 0.17 -7.40
C PHE A 282 10.11 0.17 -5.92
N ALA A 283 11.23 0.80 -5.56
CA ALA A 283 11.68 0.94 -4.18
C ALA A 283 10.67 1.71 -3.34
N THR A 284 10.12 2.82 -3.83
CA THR A 284 9.13 3.63 -3.09
C THR A 284 7.89 2.79 -2.70
N PHE A 285 7.36 1.99 -3.62
CA PHE A 285 6.23 1.10 -3.32
C PHE A 285 6.63 -0.04 -2.38
N LEU A 286 7.75 -0.71 -2.64
CA LEU A 286 8.24 -1.79 -1.79
C LEU A 286 8.52 -1.31 -0.36
N LEU A 287 9.07 -0.11 -0.18
CA LEU A 287 9.31 0.52 1.11
C LEU A 287 8.01 0.91 1.82
N SER A 288 6.97 1.30 1.07
CA SER A 288 5.63 1.55 1.66
C SER A 288 5.02 0.25 2.22
N ILE A 289 5.18 -0.87 1.50
CA ILE A 289 4.74 -2.19 1.97
C ILE A 289 5.62 -2.69 3.11
N PHE A 290 6.94 -2.45 3.05
CA PHE A 290 7.86 -2.77 4.13
C PHE A 290 7.54 -1.99 5.40
N GLY A 291 7.25 -0.69 5.32
CA GLY A 291 6.79 0.07 6.49
C GLY A 291 5.47 -0.44 7.05
N THR A 292 4.53 -0.84 6.19
CA THR A 292 3.29 -1.53 6.61
C THR A 292 3.62 -2.83 7.36
N THR A 293 4.65 -3.55 6.94
CA THR A 293 5.12 -4.78 7.59
C THR A 293 5.74 -4.51 8.95
N LEU A 294 6.58 -3.47 9.07
CA LEU A 294 7.19 -3.07 10.34
C LEU A 294 6.14 -2.71 11.39
N THR A 295 5.10 -1.96 11.01
CA THR A 295 4.02 -1.55 11.92
C THR A 295 3.14 -2.70 12.44
N ARG A 296 3.14 -3.86 11.77
CA ARG A 296 2.14 -4.94 11.99
C ARG A 296 2.75 -6.31 12.26
N GLY A 297 4.01 -6.50 11.90
CA GLY A 297 4.70 -7.78 11.93
C GLY A 297 5.43 -8.06 13.24
N GLY A 298 5.39 -7.15 14.22
CA GLY A 298 6.09 -7.32 15.50
C GLY A 298 7.62 -7.36 15.39
N LEU A 299 8.17 -6.86 14.27
CA LEU A 299 9.60 -6.90 13.95
C LEU A 299 10.42 -5.85 14.69
N VAL A 300 9.77 -4.76 15.12
CA VAL A 300 10.38 -3.64 15.83
C VAL A 300 9.57 -3.35 17.09
N SER A 301 10.25 -2.98 18.17
CA SER A 301 9.59 -2.46 19.36
C SER A 301 9.20 -1.01 19.10
N SER A 302 7.91 -0.73 19.12
CA SER A 302 7.36 0.62 18.90
C SER A 302 6.03 0.76 19.62
N VAL A 303 5.75 1.96 20.11
CA VAL A 303 4.45 2.34 20.67
C VAL A 303 3.35 2.42 19.61
N HIS A 304 3.72 2.54 18.33
CA HIS A 304 2.84 2.55 17.17
C HIS A 304 2.69 1.17 16.53
N ALA A 305 3.41 0.16 17.02
CA ALA A 305 3.25 -1.20 16.54
C ALA A 305 1.88 -1.74 16.99
N PHE A 306 1.13 -2.29 16.05
CA PHE A 306 0.03 -3.17 16.38
C PHE A 306 0.60 -4.45 17.01
N ALA A 307 -0.13 -5.08 17.94
CA ALA A 307 0.32 -6.23 18.72
C ALA A 307 0.99 -7.34 17.86
N GLN A 308 1.85 -8.17 18.49
CA GLN A 308 2.47 -9.32 17.85
C GLN A 308 1.42 -10.16 17.09
N SER A 309 1.46 -10.10 15.76
CA SER A 309 0.47 -10.74 14.90
C SER A 309 1.15 -11.59 13.82
N SER A 310 0.45 -12.62 13.35
CA SER A 310 0.92 -13.47 12.25
C SER A 310 0.95 -12.74 10.90
N ILE A 311 0.45 -11.49 10.82
CA ILE A 311 0.39 -10.72 9.57
C ILE A 311 1.77 -10.50 8.97
N GLY A 312 2.81 -10.35 9.78
CA GLY A 312 4.19 -10.21 9.30
C GLY A 312 4.60 -11.33 8.34
N GLN A 313 4.13 -12.56 8.58
CA GLN A 313 4.42 -13.73 7.75
C GLN A 313 3.75 -13.65 6.37
N TRP A 314 2.61 -12.97 6.23
CA TRP A 314 1.97 -12.77 4.93
C TRP A 314 2.76 -11.81 4.03
N PHE A 315 3.42 -10.82 4.65
CA PHE A 315 4.25 -9.86 3.92
C PHE A 315 5.64 -10.40 3.62
N LEU A 316 6.32 -10.98 4.63
CA LEU A 316 7.70 -11.46 4.49
C LEU A 316 7.81 -12.90 4.03
N GLY A 317 6.79 -13.73 4.26
CA GLY A 317 6.87 -15.17 4.09
C GLY A 317 7.14 -15.89 5.41
N PHE A 318 7.00 -17.20 5.37
CA PHE A 318 7.33 -18.07 6.49
C PHE A 318 8.26 -19.18 6.01
N GLY A 319 9.20 -19.56 6.88
CA GLY A 319 10.11 -20.67 6.64
C GLY A 319 10.09 -21.63 7.81
N GLY A 320 10.49 -22.87 7.55
CA GLY A 320 10.53 -23.93 8.55
C GLY A 320 11.38 -25.09 8.08
N TRP A 321 11.31 -26.18 8.84
CA TRP A 321 12.06 -27.40 8.58
C TRP A 321 11.08 -28.55 8.39
N THR A 322 11.29 -29.42 7.40
CA THR A 322 10.35 -30.52 7.07
C THR A 322 10.41 -31.72 8.02
N GLY A 323 11.00 -31.58 9.21
CA GLY A 323 11.04 -32.63 10.24
C GLY A 323 11.97 -32.33 11.41
N ASP A 324 11.95 -33.19 12.43
CA ASP A 324 12.65 -32.97 13.70
C ASP A 324 14.06 -33.63 13.78
N SER A 325 14.62 -34.02 12.63
CA SER A 325 15.88 -34.77 12.56
C SER A 325 16.97 -34.01 11.79
N TRP A 326 18.21 -34.49 11.87
CA TRP A 326 19.36 -33.90 11.15
C TRP A 326 19.21 -33.89 9.62
N LYS A 327 18.24 -34.64 9.06
CA LYS A 327 17.88 -34.65 7.64
C LYS A 327 16.79 -33.63 7.28
N SER A 328 16.46 -32.73 8.19
CA SER A 328 15.44 -31.72 7.96
C SER A 328 15.84 -30.81 6.81
N VAL A 329 14.91 -30.60 5.88
CA VAL A 329 15.11 -29.71 4.72
C VAL A 329 14.49 -28.36 5.07
N PRO A 330 15.23 -27.26 5.00
CA PRO A 330 14.65 -25.94 5.18
C PRO A 330 13.74 -25.64 3.98
N TYR A 331 12.52 -25.19 4.24
CA TYR A 331 11.61 -24.67 3.23
C TYR A 331 11.27 -23.21 3.55
N TYR A 332 10.99 -22.43 2.50
CA TYR A 332 10.56 -21.05 2.64
C TYR A 332 9.45 -20.76 1.62
N VAL A 333 8.32 -20.29 2.12
CA VAL A 333 7.20 -19.81 1.32
C VAL A 333 7.29 -18.29 1.28
N PRO A 334 7.61 -17.68 0.13
CA PRO A 334 7.78 -16.24 0.05
C PRO A 334 6.46 -15.51 0.28
N GLY A 335 6.51 -14.44 1.06
CA GLY A 335 5.38 -13.54 1.26
C GLY A 335 5.24 -12.54 0.11
N PHE A 336 4.31 -11.60 0.28
CA PHE A 336 4.01 -10.59 -0.73
C PHE A 336 5.23 -9.76 -1.17
N LEU A 337 6.07 -9.29 -0.24
CA LEU A 337 7.23 -8.45 -0.54
C LEU A 337 8.26 -9.16 -1.44
N PRO A 338 8.80 -10.34 -1.07
CA PRO A 338 9.71 -11.09 -1.93
C PRO A 338 9.11 -11.43 -3.30
N ILE A 339 7.83 -11.79 -3.36
CA ILE A 339 7.15 -12.10 -4.63
C ILE A 339 7.12 -10.87 -5.54
N VAL A 340 6.71 -9.71 -5.02
CA VAL A 340 6.65 -8.47 -5.80
C VAL A 340 8.05 -8.04 -6.23
N PHE A 341 9.05 -8.13 -5.34
CA PHE A 341 10.43 -7.80 -5.68
C PHE A 341 10.96 -8.71 -6.80
N ALA A 342 10.77 -10.03 -6.70
CA ALA A 342 11.16 -10.98 -7.73
C ALA A 342 10.47 -10.70 -9.07
N PHE A 343 9.19 -10.32 -9.04
CA PHE A 343 8.43 -9.94 -10.23
C PHE A 343 8.98 -8.66 -10.89
N CYS A 344 9.29 -7.64 -10.08
CA CYS A 344 9.93 -6.41 -10.56
C CYS A 344 11.30 -6.70 -11.19
N LEU A 345 12.12 -7.51 -10.52
CA LEU A 345 13.45 -7.90 -10.99
C LEU A 345 13.36 -8.70 -12.29
N TYR A 346 12.45 -9.66 -12.37
CA TYR A 346 12.23 -10.47 -13.57
C TYR A 346 11.90 -9.61 -14.79
N PHE A 347 10.90 -8.73 -14.67
CA PHE A 347 10.51 -7.88 -15.79
C PHE A 347 11.54 -6.80 -16.10
N PHE A 348 12.26 -6.32 -15.10
CA PHE A 348 13.41 -5.44 -15.30
C PHE A 348 14.48 -6.14 -16.13
N ILE A 349 14.97 -7.31 -15.72
CA ILE A 349 16.02 -8.04 -16.46
C ILE A 349 15.55 -8.36 -17.88
N ARG A 350 14.30 -8.80 -18.05
CA ARG A 350 13.73 -9.15 -19.35
C ARG A 350 13.58 -7.96 -20.30
N ASN A 351 13.21 -6.79 -19.79
CA ASN A 351 12.83 -5.64 -20.61
C ASN A 351 13.74 -4.40 -20.45
N ARG A 352 14.85 -4.48 -19.72
CA ARG A 352 15.77 -3.34 -19.45
C ARG A 352 16.29 -2.66 -20.71
N ASP A 353 16.41 -3.39 -21.82
CA ASP A 353 16.88 -2.84 -23.08
C ASP A 353 15.97 -1.75 -23.63
N HIS A 354 14.70 -1.74 -23.19
CA HIS A 354 13.71 -0.71 -23.50
C HIS A 354 13.91 0.58 -22.68
N LEU A 355 14.69 0.52 -21.59
CA LEU A 355 14.99 1.65 -20.71
C LEU A 355 16.33 2.34 -21.06
N LYS A 356 16.83 2.15 -22.29
CA LYS A 356 18.03 2.85 -22.75
C LYS A 356 17.78 4.35 -22.78
N SER A 357 18.62 5.09 -22.06
CA SER A 357 18.60 6.55 -22.08
C SER A 357 19.17 7.06 -23.39
N GLU A 358 18.57 8.12 -23.93
CA GLU A 358 19.04 8.76 -25.17
C GLU A 358 20.37 9.49 -24.93
N ASN A 359 20.48 10.12 -23.77
CA ASN A 359 21.65 10.86 -23.35
C ASN A 359 22.31 10.20 -22.13
N ARG A 360 23.62 10.44 -21.95
CA ARG A 360 24.41 9.97 -20.81
C ARG A 360 24.96 11.16 -20.03
N LEU A 361 25.35 10.92 -18.78
CA LEU A 361 26.05 11.95 -17.99
C LEU A 361 27.43 12.16 -18.62
N GLU A 362 27.69 13.37 -19.11
CA GLU A 362 28.95 13.73 -19.78
C GLU A 362 30.03 14.16 -18.79
N SER A 363 29.65 14.67 -17.61
CA SER A 363 30.58 15.14 -16.58
C SER A 363 30.05 14.84 -15.17
N LEU A 364 30.98 14.46 -14.27
CA LEU A 364 30.72 14.27 -12.84
C LEU A 364 30.44 15.58 -12.11
N VAL A 365 30.89 16.72 -12.66
CA VAL A 365 30.59 18.06 -12.15
C VAL A 365 29.77 18.77 -13.21
N SER A 366 28.45 18.62 -13.12
CA SER A 366 27.48 19.20 -14.03
C SER A 366 26.16 19.45 -13.30
N ARG A 367 25.25 20.22 -13.92
CA ARG A 367 23.90 20.39 -13.37
C ARG A 367 23.16 19.06 -13.34
N GLU A 368 23.48 18.15 -14.25
CA GLU A 368 22.84 16.86 -14.39
C GLU A 368 23.35 15.88 -13.31
N SER A 369 24.65 15.93 -13.01
CA SER A 369 25.24 15.13 -11.94
C SER A 369 24.76 15.57 -10.56
N SER A 370 24.42 16.85 -10.34
CA SER A 370 23.86 17.30 -9.06
C SER A 370 22.50 16.69 -8.74
N PHE A 371 21.67 16.38 -9.75
CA PHE A 371 20.42 15.64 -9.53
C PHE A 371 20.70 14.21 -9.06
N LEU A 372 21.65 13.52 -9.70
CA LEU A 372 22.04 12.17 -9.31
C LEU A 372 22.67 12.15 -7.92
N PHE A 373 23.54 13.11 -7.61
CA PHE A 373 24.16 13.25 -6.30
C PHE A 373 23.14 13.48 -5.19
N ASN A 374 22.17 14.38 -5.40
CA ASN A 374 21.07 14.60 -4.46
C ASN A 374 20.27 13.30 -4.23
N ASN A 375 19.96 12.57 -5.31
CA ASN A 375 19.31 11.27 -5.22
C ASN A 375 20.12 10.25 -4.40
N LEU A 376 21.44 10.19 -4.59
CA LEU A 376 22.32 9.31 -3.81
C LEU A 376 22.32 9.67 -2.32
N LEU A 377 22.31 10.97 -1.97
CA LEU A 377 22.18 11.41 -0.58
C LEU A 377 20.85 11.00 0.03
N LEU A 378 19.74 11.16 -0.70
CA LEU A 378 18.42 10.72 -0.25
C LEU A 378 18.33 9.20 -0.04
N LEU A 379 18.96 8.43 -0.93
CA LEU A 379 19.04 6.97 -0.79
C LEU A 379 19.94 6.54 0.38
N ALA A 380 21.06 7.21 0.57
CA ALA A 380 21.94 6.97 1.72
C ALA A 380 21.18 7.26 3.03
N ALA A 381 20.48 8.40 3.12
CA ALA A 381 19.63 8.73 4.26
C ALA A 381 18.54 7.68 4.48
N CYS A 382 17.91 7.18 3.41
CA CYS A 382 16.91 6.12 3.48
C CYS A 382 17.47 4.81 4.04
N PHE A 383 18.73 4.49 3.73
CA PHE A 383 19.39 3.28 4.24
C PHE A 383 19.78 3.41 5.72
N THR A 384 20.09 4.62 6.19
CA THR A 384 20.56 4.84 7.58
C THR A 384 19.46 5.18 8.58
N ILE A 385 18.20 5.30 8.16
CA ILE A 385 17.12 5.85 9.01
C ILE A 385 16.50 4.84 9.99
N LEU A 386 16.76 3.54 9.81
CA LEU A 386 16.29 2.47 10.69
C LEU A 386 17.42 1.88 11.53
#